data_AF-A0ABD0RS28-F1
#
_entry.id   AF-A0ABD0RS28-F1
#
_cell.length_a   1.000
_cell.length_b   1.000
_cell.length_c   1.000
_cell.angle_alpha   90.00
_cell.angle_beta   90.00
_cell.angle_gamma   90.00
#
_symmetry.space_group_name_H-M   'P 1'
#
loop_
_entity.id
_entity.type
_entity.pdbx_description
1 polymer ?
#
loop_
_entity_poly.entity_id
_entity_poly.type
_entity_poly.pdbx_seq_one_letter_code
_entity_poly.pdbx_strand_id
1 'polypeptide(L)' 'PVSLQEAKLLLKEDDELIKEVYEYWSRKRKACQSGSLIPVVKQEKRDGSSTNDPYVAFRRRTEKMQTRK' A
#
# COMPACT_ATOMS: atom_id res chain seq x y z
N PRO A 1 -1.40 7.39 -8.56
CA PRO A 1 -2.36 6.34 -9.00
C PRO A 1 -2.04 5.95 -10.44
N VAL A 2 -2.16 4.68 -10.80
CA VAL A 2 -1.97 4.24 -12.20
C VAL A 2 -3.03 4.93 -13.07
N SER A 3 -2.62 5.49 -14.20
CA SER A 3 -3.47 6.09 -15.22
C SER A 3 -4.00 5.05 -16.21
N LEU A 4 -5.06 5.38 -16.95
CA LEU A 4 -5.59 4.47 -17.98
C LEU A 4 -4.55 4.18 -19.08
N GLN A 5 -3.72 5.16 -19.44
CA GLN A 5 -2.65 4.98 -20.44
C GLN A 5 -1.56 4.03 -19.94
N GLU A 6 -1.17 4.13 -18.67
CA GLU A 6 -0.24 3.17 -18.06
C GLU A 6 -0.86 1.77 -17.97
N ALA A 7 -2.16 1.67 -17.63
CA ALA A 7 -2.86 0.38 -17.59
C ALA A 7 -2.86 -0.34 -18.95
N LYS A 8 -3.07 0.42 -20.04
CA LYS A 8 -2.98 -0.10 -21.42
C LYS A 8 -1.59 -0.62 -21.79
N LEU A 9 -0.53 -0.02 -21.25
CA LEU A 9 0.84 -0.48 -21.51
C LEU A 9 1.22 -1.73 -20.70
N LEU A 10 0.55 -1.97 -19.57
CA LEU A 10 0.83 -3.10 -18.67
C LEU A 10 0.12 -4.39 -19.09
N LEU A 11 -1.01 -4.28 -19.77
CA LEU A 11 -1.87 -5.41 -20.13
C LEU A 11 -1.79 -5.64 -21.64
N LYS A 12 -1.69 -6.91 -22.05
CA LYS A 12 -1.69 -7.32 -23.46
C LYS A 12 -3.09 -7.76 -23.90
N GLU A 13 -4.09 -7.00 -23.51
CA GLU A 13 -5.50 -7.31 -23.70
C GLU A 13 -6.18 -6.22 -24.54
N ASP A 14 -7.45 -6.45 -24.90
CA ASP A 14 -8.25 -5.49 -25.64
C ASP A 14 -8.49 -4.18 -24.87
N ASP A 15 -8.50 -3.06 -25.61
CA ASP A 15 -8.63 -1.71 -25.07
C ASP A 15 -9.96 -1.49 -24.32
N GLU A 16 -11.05 -2.11 -24.77
CA GLU A 16 -12.37 -2.03 -24.11
C GLU A 16 -12.35 -2.80 -22.78
N LEU A 17 -11.78 -4.01 -22.78
CA LEU A 17 -11.63 -4.82 -21.58
C LEU A 17 -10.76 -4.10 -20.54
N ILE A 18 -9.62 -3.55 -20.97
CA ILE A 18 -8.71 -2.80 -20.08
C ILE A 18 -9.43 -1.60 -19.48
N LYS A 19 -10.22 -0.86 -20.27
CA LYS A 19 -10.99 0.29 -19.79
C LYS A 19 -12.02 -0.12 -18.75
N GLU A 20 -12.78 -1.19 -18.98
CA GLU A 20 -13.80 -1.65 -18.04
C GLU A 20 -13.19 -2.09 -16.70
N VAL A 21 -12.12 -2.88 -16.76
CA VAL A 21 -11.39 -3.33 -15.57
C VAL A 21 -10.76 -2.15 -14.82
N TYR A 22 -10.16 -1.22 -15.54
CA TYR A 22 -9.56 -0.01 -14.96
C TYR A 22 -10.60 0.84 -14.23
N GLU A 23 -11.77 1.07 -14.83
CA GLU A 23 -12.85 1.85 -14.20
C GLU A 23 -13.38 1.17 -12.94
N TYR A 24 -13.62 -0.15 -12.99
CA TYR A 24 -14.02 -0.92 -11.81
C TYR A 24 -12.97 -0.81 -10.70
N TRP A 25 -11.70 -1.06 -11.01
CA TRP A 25 -10.60 -1.01 -10.05
C TRP A 25 -10.43 0.39 -9.45
N SER A 26 -10.52 1.43 -10.27
CA SER A 26 -10.35 2.82 -9.85
C SER A 26 -11.47 3.23 -8.90
N ARG A 27 -12.73 2.84 -9.20
CA ARG A 27 -13.87 3.02 -8.31
C ARG A 27 -13.69 2.28 -6.99
N LYS A 28 -13.29 1.01 -7.03
CA LYS A 28 -13.03 0.19 -5.84
C LYS A 28 -11.93 0.78 -4.95
N ARG A 29 -10.86 1.30 -5.56
CA ARG A 29 -9.76 1.97 -4.83
C ARG A 29 -10.20 3.27 -4.20
N LYS A 30 -10.98 4.10 -4.90
CA LYS A 30 -11.54 5.35 -4.34
C LYS A 30 -12.46 5.10 -3.14
N ALA A 31 -13.23 4.01 -3.16
CA ALA A 31 -14.06 3.59 -2.04
C ALA A 31 -13.26 3.01 -0.86
N CYS A 32 -12.00 2.61 -1.07
CA CYS A 32 -11.17 2.01 -0.03
C CYS A 32 -10.48 3.06 0.84
N GLN A 33 -10.86 3.11 2.11
CA GLN A 33 -10.28 4.04 3.09
C GLN A 33 -8.85 3.65 3.52
N SER A 34 -8.46 2.38 3.41
CA SER A 34 -7.19 1.85 3.95
C SER A 34 -5.99 2.02 3.00
N GLY A 35 -6.16 2.72 1.87
CA GLY A 35 -5.10 2.99 0.90
C GLY A 35 -4.65 1.78 0.06
N SER A 36 -5.05 0.56 0.43
CA SER A 36 -4.77 -0.69 -0.28
C SER A 36 -6.04 -1.51 -0.48
N LEU A 37 -6.18 -2.15 -1.64
CA LEU A 37 -7.26 -3.12 -1.89
C LEU A 37 -7.00 -4.49 -1.27
N ILE A 38 -5.73 -4.79 -0.98
CA ILE A 38 -5.30 -6.03 -0.33
C ILE A 38 -5.09 -5.71 1.15
N PRO A 39 -5.61 -6.53 2.09
CA PRO A 39 -5.33 -6.36 3.51
C PRO A 39 -3.82 -6.32 3.77
N VAL A 40 -3.38 -5.32 4.54
CA VAL A 40 -1.97 -5.14 4.90
C VAL A 40 -1.83 -5.17 6.41
N VAL A 41 -0.72 -5.73 6.89
CA VAL A 41 -0.37 -5.65 8.31
C VAL A 41 -0.08 -4.19 8.66
N LYS A 42 -0.69 -3.70 9.74
CA LYS A 42 -0.44 -2.34 10.22
C LYS A 42 0.97 -2.27 10.79
N GLN A 43 1.78 -1.36 10.24
CA GLN A 43 3.13 -1.08 10.71
C GLN A 43 3.14 0.25 11.46
N GLU A 44 4.16 0.47 12.29
CA GLU A 44 4.32 1.75 13.00
C GLU A 44 4.63 2.89 12.03
N LYS A 45 4.17 4.10 12.36
CA LYS A 45 4.57 5.30 11.62
C LYS A 45 5.99 5.67 12.02
N ARG A 46 6.78 6.19 11.06
CA ARG A 46 8.15 6.69 11.29
C ARG A 46 8.16 8.10 11.89
N ASP A 47 7.11 8.49 12.61
CA ASP A 47 6.99 9.79 13.27
C ASP A 47 7.49 9.75 14.72
N GLY A 48 8.02 8.60 15.18
CA GLY A 48 8.53 8.41 16.54
C GLY A 48 7.43 8.27 17.60
N SER A 49 6.16 8.24 17.20
CA SER A 49 5.04 8.04 18.10
C SER A 49 4.90 6.56 18.48
N SER A 50 4.94 6.28 19.79
CA SER A 50 4.56 4.96 20.30
C SER A 50 3.04 4.82 20.31
N THR A 51 2.53 3.82 19.60
CA THR A 51 1.09 3.51 19.59
C THR A 51 0.81 2.24 20.40
N ASN A 52 -0.29 2.25 21.17
CA ASN A 52 -0.81 1.08 21.91
C ASN A 52 -1.80 0.25 21.07
N ASP A 53 -1.85 0.50 19.76
CA ASP A 53 -2.72 -0.24 18.85
C ASP A 53 -2.25 -1.71 18.72
N PRO A 54 -3.11 -2.70 19.08
CA PRO A 54 -2.77 -4.11 19.06
C PRO A 54 -2.55 -4.68 17.65
N TYR A 55 -3.01 -3.99 16.60
CA TYR A 55 -2.78 -4.42 15.22
C TYR A 55 -1.41 -3.99 14.67
N VAL A 56 -0.64 -3.17 15.40
CA VAL A 56 0.68 -2.72 14.97
C VAL A 56 1.73 -3.79 15.22
N ALA A 57 2.24 -4.38 14.14
CA ALA A 57 3.25 -5.43 14.16
C ALA A 57 4.57 -5.02 13.46
N PHE A 58 5.60 -5.83 13.63
CA PHE A 58 6.92 -5.68 12.98
C PHE A 58 7.61 -4.32 13.19
N ARG A 59 7.59 -3.82 14.43
CA ARG A 59 8.25 -2.55 14.81
C ARG A 59 9.76 -2.60 14.55
N ARG A 60 10.31 -1.54 13.99
CA ARG A 60 11.74 -1.39 13.69
C ARG A 60 12.39 -0.51 14.74
N ARG A 61 12.89 -1.12 15.81
CA ARG A 61 13.73 -0.41 16.78
C ARG A 61 15.19 -0.52 16.34
N THR A 62 15.85 0.62 16.13
CA THR A 62 17.31 0.66 16.08
C THR A 62 17.84 0.54 17.50
N GLU A 63 18.37 -0.62 17.83
CA GLU A 63 19.16 -0.80 19.05
C GLU A 63 20.50 -0.06 18.87
N LYS A 64 20.94 0.68 19.91
CA LYS A 64 22.28 1.26 19.88
C LYS A 64 23.28 0.12 20.00
N MET A 65 24.09 -0.08 18.96
CA MET A 65 25.22 -1.01 19.05
C MET A 65 26.25 -0.44 20.03
N GLN A 66 26.50 -1.18 21.11
CA GLN A 66 27.54 -0.83 22.05
C GLN A 66 28.89 -1.31 21.51
N THR A 67 29.84 -0.39 21.36
CA THR A 67 31.22 -0.75 21.08
C THR A 67 31.92 -1.20 22.36
N ARG A 68 32.89 -2.12 22.22
CA ARG A 68 33.74 -2.52 23.35
C ARG A 68 34.54 -1.31 23.86
N LYS A 69 34.81 -1.29 25.17
CA LYS A 69 35.75 -0.34 25.77
C LYS A 69 37.18 -0.65 25.32
#